data_AF-A0A7Y2F0U3-F1
#
_entry.id   AF-A0A7Y2F0U3-F1
#
_cell.length_a   1.000
_cell.length_b   1.000
_cell.length_c   1.000
_cell.angle_alpha   90.00
_cell.angle_beta   90.00
_cell.angle_gamma   90.00
#
_symmetry.space_group_name_H-M   'P 1'
#
loop_
_entity.id
_entity.type
_entity.pdbx_description
1 polymer ?
#
loop_
_entity_poly.entity_id
_entity_poly.type
_entity_poly.pdbx_seq_one_letter_code
_entity_poly.pdbx_strand_id
1 'polypeptide(L)' 'MELVTYVSALHVISAVVWAGGAFVMAWFVSPAARKAGPGAGPFMGALASGAMSRAMTYASAATVVIGLVLWAQVVEGAPT' A
#
# COMPACT_ATOMS: atom_id res chain seq x y z
N MET A 1 -6.19 -15.91 -20.67
CA MET A 1 -5.24 -16.31 -19.60
C MET A 1 -4.26 -15.19 -19.29
N GLU A 2 -3.60 -14.59 -20.28
CA GLU A 2 -2.62 -13.50 -20.09
C GLU A 2 -3.12 -12.29 -19.27
N LEU A 3 -4.31 -11.74 -19.56
CA LEU A 3 -4.81 -10.53 -18.89
C LEU A 3 -4.97 -10.70 -17.36
N VAL A 4 -5.56 -11.81 -16.92
CA VAL A 4 -5.78 -12.09 -15.49
C VAL A 4 -4.44 -12.23 -14.77
N THR A 5 -3.44 -12.84 -15.40
CA THR A 5 -2.08 -12.94 -14.86
C THR A 5 -1.46 -11.56 -14.65
N TYR A 6 -1.56 -10.66 -15.63
CA TYR A 6 -1.03 -9.30 -15.51
C TYR A 6 -1.74 -8.47 -14.44
N VAL A 7 -3.07 -8.54 -14.37
CA VAL A 7 -3.85 -7.82 -13.35
C VAL A 7 -3.53 -8.35 -11.95
N SER A 8 -3.39 -9.66 -11.81
CA SER A 8 -2.98 -10.32 -10.55
C SER A 8 -1.57 -9.91 -10.13
N ALA A 9 -0.61 -9.89 -11.07
CA ALA A 9 0.74 -9.43 -10.81
C ALA A 9 0.77 -7.97 -10.34
N LEU A 10 0.00 -7.09 -10.99
CA LEU A 10 -0.08 -5.69 -10.62
C LEU A 10 -0.69 -5.50 -9.21
N HIS A 11 -1.72 -6.28 -8.87
CA HIS A 11 -2.30 -6.29 -7.53
C HIS A 11 -1.27 -6.67 -6.46
N VAL A 12 -0.57 -7.78 -6.67
CA VAL A 12 0.42 -8.31 -5.72
C VAL A 12 1.58 -7.33 -5.55
N ILE A 13 2.12 -6.77 -6.64
CA ILE A 13 3.20 -5.79 -6.57
C ILE A 13 2.75 -4.54 -5.80
N SER A 14 1.56 -4.02 -6.10
CA SER A 14 1.00 -2.85 -5.40
C SER A 14 0.80 -3.16 -3.91
N ALA A 15 0.30 -4.35 -3.58
CA ALA A 15 0.08 -4.79 -2.22
C ALA A 15 1.40 -4.90 -1.44
N VAL A 16 2.45 -5.45 -2.06
CA VAL A 16 3.79 -5.55 -1.46
C VAL A 16 4.37 -4.17 -1.19
N VAL A 17 4.25 -3.22 -2.14
CA VAL A 17 4.73 -1.84 -1.95
C VAL A 17 3.98 -1.16 -0.80
N TRP A 18 2.65 -1.26 -0.78
CA TRP A 18 1.82 -0.64 0.26
C TRP A 18 2.08 -1.27 1.64
N ALA A 19 1.97 -2.60 1.76
CA ALA A 19 2.18 -3.30 3.02
C ALA A 19 3.63 -3.17 3.51
N GLY A 20 4.60 -3.30 2.61
CA GLY A 20 6.02 -3.10 2.91
C GLY A 20 6.30 -1.70 3.44
N GLY A 21 5.74 -0.67 2.81
CA GLY A 21 5.84 0.71 3.30
C GLY A 21 5.20 0.89 4.68
N ALA A 22 4.03 0.28 4.91
CA ALA A 22 3.39 0.30 6.23
C ALA A 22 4.26 -0.39 7.30
N PHE A 23 4.89 -1.52 6.98
CA PHE A 23 5.82 -2.22 7.88
C PHE A 23 7.07 -1.39 8.17
N VAL A 24 7.66 -0.74 7.16
CA VAL A 24 8.77 0.19 7.36
C VAL A 24 8.37 1.32 8.31
N MET A 25 7.18 1.90 8.10
CA MET A 25 6.65 2.94 8.97
C MET A 25 6.43 2.47 10.41
N ALA A 26 5.88 1.26 10.60
CA ALA A 26 5.52 0.74 11.91
C ALA A 26 6.74 0.26 12.72
N TRP A 27 7.67 -0.45 12.09
CA TRP A 27 8.80 -1.08 12.79
C TRP A 27 10.05 -0.22 12.85
N PHE A 28 10.27 0.67 11.90
CA PHE A 28 11.51 1.44 11.82
C PHE A 28 11.27 2.94 12.01
N VAL A 29 10.41 3.55 11.20
CA VAL A 29 10.26 5.01 11.19
C VAL A 29 9.56 5.53 12.44
N SER A 30 8.41 4.96 12.82
CA SER A 30 7.65 5.44 13.99
C SER A 30 8.42 5.27 15.30
N PRO A 31 9.09 4.12 15.55
CA PRO A 31 9.93 3.97 16.73
C PRO A 31 11.14 4.93 16.73
N ALA A 32 11.79 5.14 15.59
CA ALA A 32 12.89 6.09 15.47
C ALA A 32 12.44 7.53 15.72
N ALA A 33 11.30 7.94 15.14
CA ALA A 33 10.71 9.26 15.36
C ALA A 33 10.39 9.48 16.84
N ARG A 34 9.79 8.50 17.54
CA ARG A 34 9.53 8.58 18.99
C ARG A 34 10.81 8.80 19.81
N LYS A 35 11.92 8.18 19.43
CA LYS A 35 13.22 8.34 20.10
C LYS A 35 13.89 9.69 19.79
N ALA A 36 13.58 10.31 18.66
CA ALA A 36 14.14 11.60 18.24
C ALA A 36 13.62 12.81 19.04
N GLY A 37 12.59 12.63 19.87
CA GLY A 37 12.09 13.67 20.76
C GLY A 37 11.47 14.86 20.00
N PRO A 38 11.81 16.13 20.35
CA PRO A 38 11.16 17.32 19.78
C PRO A 38 11.21 17.42 18.24
N GLY A 39 12.21 16.82 17.59
CA GLY A 39 12.34 16.81 16.12
C GLY A 39 11.37 15.88 15.39
N ALA A 40 10.66 15.00 16.12
CA ALA A 40 9.79 13.99 15.54
C ALA A 40 8.58 14.58 14.80
N GLY A 41 7.98 15.63 15.36
CA GLY A 41 6.78 16.26 14.80
C GLY A 41 6.99 16.80 13.39
N PRO A 42 7.98 17.70 13.19
CA PRO A 42 8.30 18.24 11.86
C PRO A 42 8.69 17.15 10.84
N PHE A 43 9.48 16.15 11.26
CA PHE A 43 9.87 15.03 10.40
C PHE A 43 8.67 14.21 9.95
N MET A 44 7.82 13.79 10.89
CA MET A 44 6.61 13.01 10.59
C MET A 44 5.61 13.83 9.77
N GLY A 45 5.51 15.14 10.03
CA GLY A 45 4.69 16.06 9.23
C GLY A 45 5.16 16.11 7.78
N ALA A 46 6.46 16.31 7.55
CA ALA A 46 7.04 16.32 6.20
C ALA A 46 6.86 14.96 5.48
N LEU A 47 6.94 13.86 6.22
CA LEU A 47 6.73 12.52 5.69
C LEU A 47 5.25 12.29 5.29
N ALA A 48 4.32 12.78 6.11
CA ALA A 48 2.87 12.68 5.90
C ALA A 48 2.36 13.56 4.74
N SER A 49 3.01 14.68 4.43
CA SER A 49 2.71 15.51 3.26
C SER A 49 3.60 15.21 2.03
N GLY A 50 4.57 14.33 2.21
CA GLY A 50 5.63 14.06 1.25
C GLY A 50 5.26 13.05 0.16
N ALA A 51 6.26 12.75 -0.68
CA ALA A 51 6.12 11.74 -1.73
C ALA A 51 5.80 10.35 -1.18
N MET A 52 6.30 10.00 0.02
CA MET A 52 6.02 8.71 0.66
C MET A 52 4.53 8.54 0.95
N SER A 53 3.87 9.55 1.53
CA SER A 53 2.44 9.52 1.82
C SER A 53 1.59 9.39 0.54
N ARG A 54 1.95 10.15 -0.50
CA ARG A 54 1.29 10.04 -1.82
C ARG A 54 1.48 8.64 -2.43
N ALA A 55 2.70 8.11 -2.39
CA ALA A 55 3.01 6.78 -2.90
C ALA A 55 2.22 5.69 -2.15
N MET A 56 2.10 5.78 -0.81
CA MET A 56 1.29 4.87 -0.01
C MET A 56 -0.20 4.96 -0.34
N THR A 57 -0.71 6.17 -0.58
CA THR A 57 -2.10 6.39 -0.98
C THR A 57 -2.39 5.78 -2.35
N TYR A 58 -1.50 5.98 -3.33
CA TYR A 58 -1.68 5.39 -4.65
C TYR A 58 -1.51 3.87 -4.65
N ALA A 59 -0.53 3.36 -3.91
CA ALA A 59 -0.32 1.92 -3.79
C ALA A 59 -1.52 1.24 -3.10
N SER A 60 -2.05 1.81 -2.02
CA SER A 60 -3.22 1.26 -1.33
C SER A 60 -4.46 1.30 -2.21
N ALA A 61 -4.71 2.42 -2.90
CA ALA A 61 -5.84 2.55 -3.81
C ALA A 61 -5.74 1.54 -4.95
N ALA A 62 -4.56 1.40 -5.57
CA ALA A 62 -4.32 0.42 -6.62
C ALA A 62 -4.54 -1.01 -6.12
N THR A 63 -4.01 -1.37 -4.95
CA THR A 63 -4.24 -2.68 -4.33
C THR A 63 -5.72 -2.95 -4.14
N VAL A 64 -6.46 -2.04 -3.51
CA VAL A 64 -7.88 -2.24 -3.21
C VAL A 64 -8.71 -2.33 -4.50
N VAL A 65 -8.55 -1.37 -5.42
CA VAL A 65 -9.33 -1.33 -6.66
C VAL A 65 -9.08 -2.58 -7.50
N ILE A 66 -7.82 -2.96 -7.71
CA ILE A 66 -7.50 -4.15 -8.50
C ILE A 66 -7.99 -5.42 -7.80
N GLY A 67 -7.88 -5.48 -6.46
CA GLY A 67 -8.38 -6.62 -5.68
C GLY A 67 -9.89 -6.80 -5.81
N LEU A 68 -10.65 -5.70 -5.79
CA LEU A 68 -12.10 -5.71 -6.00
C LEU A 68 -12.47 -6.16 -7.42
N VAL A 69 -11.72 -5.72 -8.44
CA VAL A 69 -11.93 -6.16 -9.83
C VAL A 69 -11.69 -7.66 -9.97
N LEU A 70 -10.58 -8.17 -9.42
CA LEU A 70 -10.27 -9.60 -9.43
C LEU A 70 -11.32 -10.42 -8.67
N TRP A 71 -11.79 -9.90 -7.53
CA TRP A 71 -12.83 -10.56 -6.74
C TRP A 71 -14.16 -10.64 -7.50
N ALA A 72 -14.59 -9.55 -8.14
CA ALA A 72 -15.80 -9.53 -8.96
C ALA A 72 -15.75 -10.57 -10.10
N GLN A 73 -14.60 -10.68 -10.79
CA GLN A 73 -14.40 -11.68 -11.85
C GLN A 73 -14.51 -13.12 -11.34
N VAL A 74 -14.01 -13.40 -10.13
CA VAL A 74 -14.11 -14.72 -9.50
C VAL A 74 -15.55 -15.04 -9.14
N VAL A 75 -16.29 -14.06 -8.59
CA VAL A 75 -17.70 -14.23 -8.19
C VAL A 75 -18.60 -14.42 -9.40
N GLU A 76 -18.43 -13.63 -10.46
CA GLU A 76 -19.19 -13.78 -11.71
C GLU A 76 -18.92 -15.12 -12.41
N GLY A 77 -17.73 -15.70 -12.22
CA GLY A 77 -17.33 -16.99 -12.80
C GLY A 77 -17.70 -18.23 -11.97
N ALA A 78 -18.28 -18.07 -10.77
CA ALA A 78 -18.60 -19.18 -9.90
C ALA A 78 -19.96 -19.84 -10.28
N PRO A 79 -20.04 -21.18 -10.44
CA PRO A 79 -21.32 -21.86 -10.59
C PRO A 79 -22.12 -21.72 -9.28
N THR A 80 -23.29 -21.10 -9.35
CA THR A 80 -24.27 -20.98 -8.25
C THR A 80 -24.91 -22.31 -7.92
#